data_AF-A0A0R1ZEL4-F1
#
_entry.id   AF-A0A0R1ZEL4-F1
#
_cell.length_a   1.000
_cell.length_b   1.000
_cell.length_c   1.000
_cell.angle_alpha   90.00
_cell.angle_beta   90.00
_cell.angle_gamma   90.00
#
_symmetry.space_group_name_H-M   'P 1'
#
loop_
_entity.id
_entity.type
_entity.pdbx_description
1 polymer ?
#
loop_
_entity_poly.entity_id
_entity_poly.type
_entity_poly.pdbx_seq_one_letter_code
_entity_poly.pdbx_strand_id
1 'polypeptide(L)'
;MLQKARLIVTTNYDGFIEKQFDNRIKVRIGNKGLFENTTDINELYKIHGSIDDPNSIVITASDYKNLKRTSAIVNAKILSKLTESPILFLGYSLTDENIRCLLKDLADNMPFSIEDAARRIGVVDYKKGQSKVSEVICDTFGVHYTQLSTDNYSEIYEKVAEIDQGVSPSEIAKYQAAFRKIIDIKGKKGELKNVLTSFVNLDKLPDELKKRNLVVAFGDNRYLYKYPSYADYVKSYFLEKDDMPLEIAIKFIINLSPQSALPISKYLLKLKNNGGITLTERDKNKINNRLRRFESLSSLNVSKPGNKYIDRLKKLDFTQPEKIFENNDLMHRLKIMYFIKHINDYSQKVIMNMIKYILINEDDNFIGETNCRKLFLAYSLKFEEKFDEI
;
A
#
# COMPACT_ATOMS: atom_id res chain seq x y z
N MET A 1 4.27 16.03 3.76
CA MET A 1 4.67 15.98 5.19
C MET A 1 3.53 15.48 6.10
N LEU A 2 2.42 16.21 6.32
CA LEU A 2 1.40 15.84 7.31
C LEU A 2 0.84 14.41 7.19
N GLN A 3 0.63 13.90 5.97
CA GLN A 3 0.17 12.52 5.73
C GLN A 3 1.11 11.44 6.30
N LYS A 4 2.37 11.78 6.57
CA LYS A 4 3.36 10.88 7.17
C LYS A 4 3.19 10.76 8.69
N ALA A 5 2.52 11.71 9.35
CA ALA A 5 2.35 11.72 10.80
C ALA A 5 1.38 10.62 11.26
N ARG A 6 1.75 9.92 12.34
CA ARG A 6 0.88 8.91 12.98
C ARG A 6 -0.16 9.54 13.88
N LEU A 7 0.23 10.63 14.52
CA LEU A 7 -0.54 11.41 15.47
C LEU A 7 -0.23 12.88 15.19
N ILE A 8 -1.27 13.71 15.08
CA ILE A 8 -1.11 15.16 14.98
C ILE A 8 -1.79 15.75 16.20
N VAL A 9 -1.07 16.60 16.91
CA VAL A 9 -1.58 17.35 18.06
C VAL A 9 -1.42 18.83 17.74
N THR A 10 -2.48 19.61 17.96
CA THR A 10 -2.47 21.04 17.72
C THR A 10 -3.27 21.77 18.79
N THR A 11 -2.88 23.02 19.02
CA THR A 11 -3.62 24.02 19.79
C THR A 11 -4.29 25.05 18.89
N ASN A 12 -4.12 24.93 17.57
CA ASN A 12 -4.83 25.75 16.63
C ASN A 12 -6.32 25.37 16.60
N TYR A 13 -7.17 26.38 16.52
CA TYR A 13 -8.62 26.20 16.52
C TYR A 13 -9.19 25.93 15.12
N ASP A 14 -8.47 26.35 14.07
CA ASP A 14 -8.93 26.30 12.67
C ASP A 14 -8.98 24.88 12.09
N GLY A 15 -9.67 24.73 10.95
CA GLY A 15 -9.84 23.45 10.25
C GLY A 15 -8.81 23.17 9.15
N PHE A 16 -7.64 23.82 9.16
CA PHE A 16 -6.66 23.70 8.07
C PHE A 16 -6.17 22.26 7.88
N ILE A 17 -5.80 21.59 8.97
CA ILE A 17 -5.24 20.23 8.93
C ILE A 17 -6.30 19.28 8.36
N GLU A 18 -7.52 19.34 8.87
CA GLU A 18 -8.68 18.55 8.44
C GLU A 18 -8.89 18.63 6.93
N LYS A 19 -8.84 19.85 6.37
CA LYS A 19 -8.96 20.10 4.93
C LYS A 19 -7.84 19.45 4.12
N GLN A 20 -6.60 19.45 4.62
CA GLN A 20 -5.47 18.77 3.95
C GLN A 20 -5.65 17.24 3.90
N PHE A 21 -6.54 16.67 4.72
CA PHE A 21 -6.89 15.25 4.74
C PHE A 21 -8.26 14.95 4.10
N ASP A 22 -8.81 15.84 3.27
CA ASP A 22 -10.17 15.71 2.69
C ASP A 22 -11.26 15.45 3.77
N ASN A 23 -11.08 15.95 4.99
CA ASN A 23 -11.93 15.67 6.16
C ASN A 23 -12.04 14.17 6.52
N ARG A 24 -11.04 13.35 6.14
CA ARG A 24 -11.01 11.91 6.43
C ARG A 24 -10.21 11.56 7.68
N ILE A 25 -9.54 12.54 8.29
CA ILE A 25 -8.83 12.37 9.55
C ILE A 25 -9.82 12.36 10.72
N LYS A 26 -9.59 11.50 11.72
CA LYS A 26 -10.44 11.49 12.91
C LYS A 26 -10.04 12.63 13.85
N VAL A 27 -10.93 13.60 14.02
CA VAL A 27 -10.71 14.77 14.87
C VAL A 27 -11.20 14.49 16.29
N ARG A 28 -10.37 14.83 17.28
CA ARG A 28 -10.67 14.77 18.71
C ARG A 28 -10.55 16.17 19.28
N ILE A 29 -11.60 16.65 19.92
CA ILE A 29 -11.68 18.02 20.44
C ILE A 29 -11.70 17.96 21.97
N GLY A 30 -10.68 18.54 22.61
CA GLY A 30 -10.51 18.52 24.07
C GLY A 30 -10.57 17.09 24.64
N ASN A 31 -11.52 16.85 25.53
CA ASN A 31 -11.74 15.54 26.18
C ASN A 31 -12.52 14.52 25.33
N LYS A 32 -13.14 14.95 24.23
CA LYS A 32 -14.11 14.13 23.52
C LYS A 32 -13.42 12.98 22.78
N GLY A 33 -13.79 11.76 23.14
CA GLY A 33 -13.36 10.55 22.45
C GLY A 33 -11.99 9.99 22.85
N LEU A 34 -11.40 10.49 23.95
CA LEU A 34 -10.12 10.00 24.49
C LEU A 34 -10.14 8.50 24.83
N PHE A 35 -11.30 7.95 25.22
CA PHE A 35 -11.49 6.55 25.63
C PHE A 35 -12.09 5.65 24.53
N GLU A 36 -12.25 6.13 23.30
CA GLU A 36 -12.78 5.29 22.23
C GLU A 36 -11.70 4.38 21.64
N ASN A 37 -11.97 3.07 21.61
CA ASN A 37 -11.16 2.06 20.95
C ASN A 37 -11.00 2.38 19.46
N THR A 38 -9.88 3.00 19.13
CA THR A 38 -9.58 3.49 17.80
C THR A 38 -8.40 2.79 17.18
N THR A 39 -8.21 3.06 15.91
CA THR A 39 -7.22 2.44 15.03
C THR A 39 -5.79 2.94 15.27
N ASP A 40 -5.54 3.73 16.34
CA ASP A 40 -4.24 4.27 16.80
C ASP A 40 -3.36 4.98 15.76
N ILE A 41 -3.93 5.29 14.60
CA ILE A 41 -3.19 5.76 13.44
C ILE A 41 -4.04 6.84 12.73
N ASN A 42 -3.39 7.96 12.42
CA ASN A 42 -3.96 9.14 11.74
C ASN A 42 -5.10 9.81 12.51
N GLU A 43 -4.82 10.19 13.76
CA GLU A 43 -5.72 10.99 14.59
C GLU A 43 -5.21 12.43 14.70
N LEU A 44 -6.15 13.39 14.69
CA LEU A 44 -5.90 14.81 14.98
C LEU A 44 -6.50 15.15 16.35
N TYR A 45 -5.65 15.59 17.27
CA TYR A 45 -6.06 16.10 18.58
C TYR A 45 -5.97 17.62 18.60
N LYS A 46 -7.11 18.26 18.81
CA LYS A 46 -7.24 19.70 19.03
C LYS A 46 -7.44 19.92 20.52
N ILE A 47 -6.34 20.08 21.24
CA ILE A 47 -6.35 20.04 22.70
C ILE A 47 -6.92 21.32 23.31
N HIS A 48 -6.89 22.45 22.59
CA HIS A 48 -7.49 23.71 23.02
C HIS A 48 -8.86 23.98 22.39
N GLY A 49 -9.50 22.97 21.81
CA GLY A 49 -10.81 23.10 21.19
C GLY A 49 -10.77 23.35 19.68
N SER A 50 -11.94 23.56 19.07
CA SER A 50 -12.10 23.78 17.62
C SER A 50 -13.11 24.90 17.36
N ILE A 51 -12.96 25.61 16.25
CA ILE A 51 -13.99 26.52 15.73
C ILE A 51 -15.32 25.82 15.43
N ASP A 52 -15.28 24.51 15.15
CA ASP A 52 -16.48 23.69 14.91
C ASP A 52 -17.24 23.36 16.20
N ASP A 53 -16.60 23.54 17.36
CA ASP A 53 -17.21 23.37 18.68
C ASP A 53 -16.78 24.52 19.60
N PRO A 54 -17.36 25.72 19.47
CA PRO A 54 -16.91 26.92 20.18
C PRO A 54 -16.88 26.77 21.71
N ASN A 55 -17.75 25.94 22.28
CA ASN A 55 -17.79 25.68 23.72
C ASN A 55 -16.60 24.86 24.24
N SER A 56 -15.82 24.27 23.33
CA SER A 56 -14.60 23.53 23.66
C SER A 56 -13.34 24.41 23.68
N ILE A 57 -13.44 25.66 23.23
CA ILE A 57 -12.29 26.56 23.06
C ILE A 57 -11.70 26.94 24.42
N VAL A 58 -10.37 26.89 24.50
CA VAL A 58 -9.59 27.15 25.71
C VAL A 58 -8.77 28.41 25.49
N ILE A 59 -9.12 29.51 26.15
CA ILE A 59 -8.40 30.79 26.01
C ILE A 59 -8.09 31.40 27.38
N THR A 60 -9.03 31.33 28.32
CA THR A 60 -8.91 31.99 29.62
C THR A 60 -8.21 31.13 30.65
N ALA A 61 -7.60 31.74 31.68
CA ALA A 61 -6.97 31.00 32.77
C ALA A 61 -7.93 30.03 33.50
N SER A 62 -9.23 30.34 33.55
CA SER A 62 -10.27 29.44 34.04
C SER A 62 -10.42 28.19 33.16
N ASP A 63 -10.36 28.34 31.84
CA ASP A 63 -10.48 27.22 30.90
C ASP A 63 -9.29 26.25 31.07
N TYR A 64 -8.07 26.78 31.21
CA TYR A 64 -6.88 25.98 31.50
C TYR A 64 -6.98 25.19 32.81
N LYS A 65 -7.59 25.77 33.86
CA LYS A 65 -7.81 25.06 35.13
C LYS A 65 -8.75 23.86 34.95
N ASN A 66 -9.78 24.00 34.13
CA ASN A 66 -10.73 22.94 33.83
C ASN A 66 -10.14 21.83 32.93
N LEU A 67 -9.05 22.14 32.20
CA LEU A 67 -8.41 21.23 31.25
C LEU A 67 -7.38 20.24 31.83
N LYS A 68 -6.98 20.39 33.10
CA LYS A 68 -5.87 19.61 33.68
C LYS A 68 -6.03 18.08 33.60
N ARG A 69 -7.26 17.55 33.51
CA ARG A 69 -7.50 16.11 33.31
C ARG A 69 -7.32 15.66 31.86
N THR A 70 -7.54 16.54 30.90
CA THR A 70 -7.45 16.28 29.44
C THR A 70 -6.02 16.12 28.99
N SER A 71 -5.14 17.00 29.47
CA SER A 71 -3.73 17.01 29.10
C SER A 71 -3.03 15.72 29.51
N ALA A 72 -3.35 15.13 30.66
CA ALA A 72 -2.71 13.91 31.16
C ALA A 72 -2.86 12.71 30.20
N ILE A 73 -4.05 12.50 29.61
CA ILE A 73 -4.30 11.36 28.71
C ILE A 73 -3.64 11.58 27.35
N VAL A 74 -3.73 12.81 26.82
CA VAL A 74 -3.07 13.16 25.56
C VAL A 74 -1.56 13.05 25.73
N ASN A 75 -1.00 13.53 26.83
CA ASN A 75 0.41 13.37 27.18
C ASN A 75 0.78 11.89 27.23
N ALA A 76 0.03 11.03 27.94
CA ALA A 76 0.29 9.60 27.97
C ALA A 76 0.30 8.94 26.58
N LYS A 77 -0.60 9.36 25.67
CA LYS A 77 -0.58 8.90 24.27
C LYS A 77 0.65 9.37 23.51
N ILE A 78 1.02 10.64 23.66
CA ILE A 78 2.24 11.19 23.04
C ILE A 78 3.49 10.44 23.55
N LEU A 79 3.59 10.25 24.87
CA LEU A 79 4.66 9.50 25.53
C LEU A 79 4.75 8.06 24.99
N SER A 80 3.62 7.36 24.92
CA SER A 80 3.56 6.01 24.35
C SER A 80 4.04 5.98 22.90
N LYS A 81 3.65 6.96 22.08
CA LYS A 81 4.04 7.01 20.66
C LYS A 81 5.49 7.41 20.42
N LEU A 82 6.13 8.14 21.35
CA LEU A 82 7.54 8.52 21.22
C LEU A 82 8.48 7.30 21.17
N THR A 83 8.11 6.21 21.86
CA THR A 83 8.87 4.95 21.80
C THR A 83 8.89 4.36 20.38
N GLU A 84 7.80 4.55 19.63
CA GLU A 84 7.61 3.98 18.30
C GLU A 84 8.04 4.92 17.16
N SER A 85 8.01 6.25 17.36
CA SER A 85 8.19 7.25 16.30
C SER A 85 8.71 8.58 16.87
N PRO A 86 9.58 9.31 16.14
CA PRO A 86 10.05 10.62 16.58
C PRO A 86 8.92 11.65 16.57
N ILE A 87 9.07 12.69 17.39
CA ILE A 87 8.17 13.84 17.47
C ILE A 87 8.86 15.06 16.86
N LEU A 88 8.09 15.83 16.07
CA LEU A 88 8.52 17.10 15.49
C LEU A 88 7.59 18.23 15.96
N PHE A 89 8.14 19.20 16.69
CA PHE A 89 7.43 20.41 17.10
C PHE A 89 7.57 21.51 16.04
N LEU A 90 6.44 22.06 15.60
CA LEU A 90 6.36 23.09 14.56
C LEU A 90 5.56 24.29 15.08
N GLY A 91 6.11 25.50 14.96
CA GLY A 91 5.43 26.74 15.37
C GLY A 91 5.13 26.79 16.87
N TYR A 92 5.95 26.11 17.67
CA TYR A 92 5.71 25.86 19.08
C TYR A 92 6.89 26.32 19.93
N SER A 93 6.61 27.11 20.96
CA SER A 93 7.63 27.47 21.94
C SER A 93 7.74 26.40 23.02
N LEU A 94 8.97 26.01 23.36
CA LEU A 94 9.27 25.16 24.52
C LEU A 94 8.92 25.82 25.86
N THR A 95 8.56 27.11 25.85
CA THR A 95 8.07 27.83 27.04
C THR A 95 6.59 27.55 27.35
N ASP A 96 5.83 26.92 26.44
CA ASP A 96 4.42 26.58 26.68
C ASP A 96 4.29 25.61 27.86
N GLU A 97 3.41 25.92 28.81
CA GLU A 97 3.25 25.14 30.05
C GLU A 97 2.88 23.67 29.79
N ASN A 98 2.09 23.38 28.76
CA ASN A 98 1.71 22.01 28.41
C ASN A 98 2.89 21.23 27.84
N ILE A 99 3.70 21.87 26.99
CA ILE A 99 4.92 21.28 26.45
C ILE A 99 5.95 21.08 27.55
N ARG A 100 6.10 22.03 28.47
CA ARG A 100 6.98 21.88 29.64
C ARG A 100 6.57 20.70 30.51
N CYS A 101 5.28 20.53 30.79
CA CYS A 101 4.79 19.36 31.52
C CYS A 101 5.06 18.07 30.76
N LEU A 102 4.77 18.02 29.45
CA LEU A 102 5.04 16.86 28.60
C LEU A 102 6.53 16.49 28.57
N LEU A 103 7.42 17.48 28.39
CA LEU A 103 8.86 17.27 28.36
C LEU A 103 9.39 16.85 29.73
N LYS A 104 8.86 17.40 30.82
CA LYS A 104 9.23 16.96 32.16
C LYS A 104 8.84 15.50 32.40
N ASP A 105 7.61 15.12 32.05
CA ASP A 105 7.14 13.74 32.12
C ASP A 105 7.99 12.81 31.23
N LEU A 106 8.53 13.32 30.11
CA LEU A 106 9.49 12.61 29.26
C LEU A 106 10.83 12.40 29.97
N ALA A 107 11.45 13.46 30.50
CA ALA A 107 12.74 13.37 31.18
C ALA A 107 12.71 12.33 32.31
N ASP A 108 11.63 12.30 33.09
CA ASP A 108 11.49 11.42 34.24
C ASP A 108 11.31 9.93 33.85
N ASN A 109 10.92 9.62 32.61
CA ASN A 109 10.55 8.27 32.16
C ASN A 109 11.37 7.73 30.97
N MET A 110 12.42 8.43 30.50
CA MET A 110 13.23 8.02 29.36
C MET A 110 14.39 7.09 29.78
N PRO A 111 14.43 5.82 29.34
CA PRO A 111 15.56 4.92 29.57
C PRO A 111 16.69 5.09 28.52
N PHE A 112 16.65 6.15 27.70
CA PHE A 112 17.51 6.32 26.52
C PHE A 112 18.77 7.12 26.83
N SER A 113 19.81 6.96 26.00
CA SER A 113 20.97 7.86 26.06
C SER A 113 20.59 9.28 25.60
N ILE A 114 21.44 10.26 25.94
CA ILE A 114 21.30 11.66 25.52
C ILE A 114 21.11 11.79 24.01
N GLU A 115 21.89 11.01 23.24
CA GLU A 115 21.87 11.01 21.78
C GLU A 115 20.57 10.43 21.22
N ASP A 116 20.06 9.36 21.83
CA ASP A 116 18.80 8.72 21.42
C ASP A 116 17.60 9.64 21.68
N ALA A 117 17.63 10.37 22.80
CA ALA A 117 16.62 11.38 23.11
C ALA A 117 16.62 12.52 22.08
N ALA A 118 17.81 13.07 21.81
CA ALA A 118 17.99 14.17 20.86
C ALA A 118 17.52 13.78 19.44
N ARG A 119 17.74 12.53 19.02
CA ARG A 119 17.28 12.01 17.72
C ARG A 119 15.77 11.83 17.62
N ARG A 120 15.08 11.67 18.74
CA ARG A 120 13.63 11.42 18.77
C ARG A 120 12.79 12.68 18.89
N ILE A 121 13.38 13.79 19.32
CA ILE A 121 12.65 15.05 19.55
C ILE A 121 13.28 16.15 18.69
N GLY A 122 12.55 16.57 17.66
CA GLY A 122 12.92 17.71 16.81
C GLY A 122 12.09 18.94 17.14
N VAL A 123 12.72 20.10 17.26
CA VAL A 123 12.04 21.39 17.52
C VAL A 123 12.44 22.36 16.42
N VAL A 124 11.47 22.78 15.60
CA VAL A 124 11.72 23.73 14.51
C VAL A 124 11.57 25.15 15.02
N ASP A 125 12.63 25.92 14.85
CA ASP A 125 12.71 27.31 15.31
C ASP A 125 12.95 28.25 14.12
N TYR A 126 12.17 29.33 14.06
CA TYR A 126 12.31 30.31 12.98
C TYR A 126 13.51 31.23 13.25
N LYS A 127 14.50 31.21 12.35
CA LYS A 127 15.66 32.08 12.45
C LYS A 127 15.89 32.86 11.17
N LYS A 128 15.53 34.14 11.22
CA LYS A 128 15.63 35.08 10.11
C LYS A 128 17.07 35.14 9.56
N GLY A 129 17.21 35.05 8.24
CA GLY A 129 18.50 35.12 7.54
C GLY A 129 19.21 33.77 7.46
N GLN A 130 18.56 32.67 7.83
CA GLN A 130 19.15 31.33 7.86
C GLN A 130 18.39 30.36 6.94
N SER A 131 18.73 30.40 5.65
CA SER A 131 18.04 29.63 4.61
C SER A 131 18.29 28.13 4.65
N LYS A 132 19.43 27.69 5.19
CA LYS A 132 19.76 26.29 5.41
C LYS A 132 19.38 25.86 6.82
N VAL A 133 18.87 24.65 6.96
CA VAL A 133 18.61 24.05 8.27
C VAL A 133 19.92 23.86 9.02
N SER A 134 20.06 24.48 10.20
CA SER A 134 21.09 24.11 11.17
C SER A 134 20.51 23.24 12.27
N GLU A 135 21.27 22.25 12.69
CA GLU A 135 20.89 21.31 13.75
C GLU A 135 21.78 21.55 14.97
N VAL A 136 21.17 21.75 16.13
CA VAL A 136 21.88 21.89 17.41
C VAL A 136 21.20 21.03 18.45
N ILE A 137 21.96 20.24 19.19
CA ILE A 137 21.43 19.50 20.34
C ILE A 137 21.32 20.49 21.50
N CYS A 138 20.12 20.63 22.03
CA CYS A 138 19.81 21.45 23.18
C CYS A 138 19.29 20.57 24.32
N ASP A 139 19.38 21.09 25.54
CA ASP A 139 18.78 20.49 26.74
C ASP A 139 17.78 21.47 27.35
N THR A 140 16.61 20.99 27.75
CA THR A 140 15.65 21.77 28.52
C THR A 140 14.86 20.85 29.43
N PHE A 141 14.87 21.16 30.74
CA PHE A 141 14.22 20.34 31.78
C PHE A 141 14.71 18.87 31.81
N GLY A 142 15.98 18.62 31.46
CA GLY A 142 16.56 17.26 31.39
C GLY A 142 16.13 16.47 30.14
N VAL A 143 15.47 17.12 29.19
CA VAL A 143 15.19 16.55 27.87
C VAL A 143 16.15 17.10 26.85
N HIS A 144 16.90 16.18 26.24
CA HIS A 144 17.70 16.49 25.06
C HIS A 144 16.87 16.41 23.79
N TYR A 145 16.98 17.45 22.95
CA TYR A 145 16.27 17.56 21.68
C TYR A 145 17.16 18.19 20.61
N THR A 146 16.81 17.94 19.35
CA THR A 146 17.47 18.58 18.20
C THR A 146 16.68 19.81 17.78
N GLN A 147 17.28 20.99 17.95
CA GLN A 147 16.76 22.25 17.44
C GLN A 147 17.14 22.40 15.96
N LEU A 148 16.13 22.60 15.11
CA LEU A 148 16.24 22.82 13.68
C LEU A 148 15.94 24.29 13.40
N SER A 149 16.97 25.13 13.23
CA SER A 149 16.80 26.56 12.98
C SER A 149 16.87 26.89 11.49
N THR A 150 15.86 27.57 10.97
CA THR A 150 15.83 28.07 9.58
C THR A 150 14.77 29.15 9.37
N ASP A 151 14.87 29.96 8.33
CA ASP A 151 13.76 30.77 7.80
C ASP A 151 13.03 30.13 6.62
N ASN A 152 13.51 28.98 6.13
CA ASN A 152 12.95 28.23 5.01
C ASN A 152 12.38 26.89 5.47
N TYR A 153 11.13 26.90 5.95
CA TYR A 153 10.48 25.69 6.46
C TYR A 153 10.23 24.64 5.35
N SER A 154 10.23 25.05 4.08
CA SER A 154 10.05 24.15 2.94
C SER A 154 11.12 23.05 2.89
N GLU A 155 12.38 23.37 3.20
CA GLU A 155 13.47 22.38 3.23
C GLU A 155 13.18 21.25 4.23
N ILE A 156 12.61 21.59 5.39
CA ILE A 156 12.22 20.60 6.41
C ILE A 156 11.05 19.76 5.88
N TYR A 157 10.07 20.38 5.25
CA TYR A 157 8.88 19.68 4.74
C TYR A 157 9.21 18.70 3.62
N GLU A 158 10.14 19.05 2.74
CA GLU A 158 10.66 18.20 1.66
C GLU A 158 11.40 16.99 2.24
N LYS A 159 12.36 17.21 3.16
CA LYS A 159 13.09 16.13 3.83
C LYS A 159 12.15 15.16 4.54
N VAL A 160 11.11 15.65 5.23
CA VAL A 160 10.12 14.78 5.88
C VAL A 160 9.25 14.04 4.86
N ALA A 161 8.98 14.64 3.70
CA ALA A 161 8.19 13.99 2.63
C ALA A 161 8.96 12.83 1.98
N GLU A 162 10.28 12.94 1.86
CA GLU A 162 11.18 11.93 1.30
C GLU A 162 11.32 10.67 2.18
N ILE A 163 10.95 10.73 3.47
CA ILE A 163 11.05 9.59 4.37
C ILE A 163 10.22 8.41 3.84
N ASP A 164 10.90 7.35 3.40
CA ASP A 164 10.29 6.08 3.01
C ASP A 164 9.95 5.26 4.26
N GLN A 165 8.72 5.43 4.73
CA GLN A 165 8.14 4.64 5.83
C GLN A 165 7.29 3.47 5.32
N GLY A 166 7.38 3.15 4.03
CA GLY A 166 6.45 2.24 3.36
C GLY A 166 5.06 2.86 3.22
N VAL A 167 4.06 2.33 3.93
CA VAL A 167 2.66 2.81 3.88
C VAL A 167 2.47 3.96 4.88
N SER A 168 1.77 5.02 4.45
CA SER A 168 1.47 6.14 5.35
C SER A 168 0.42 5.79 6.41
N PRO A 169 0.50 6.37 7.62
CA PRO A 169 -0.52 6.25 8.65
C PRO A 169 -1.95 6.49 8.15
N SER A 170 -2.14 7.52 7.31
CA SER A 170 -3.45 7.82 6.72
C SER A 170 -4.00 6.69 5.86
N GLU A 171 -3.14 5.96 5.16
CA GLU A 171 -3.55 4.80 4.37
C GLU A 171 -3.91 3.61 5.26
N ILE A 172 -3.13 3.34 6.31
CA ILE A 172 -3.42 2.27 7.28
C ILE A 172 -4.80 2.48 7.93
N ALA A 173 -5.09 3.70 8.38
CA ALA A 173 -6.37 4.05 9.00
C ALA A 173 -7.56 3.81 8.05
N LYS A 174 -7.40 4.16 6.76
CA LYS A 174 -8.41 3.90 5.72
C LYS A 174 -8.70 2.40 5.57
N TYR A 175 -7.66 1.56 5.59
CA TYR A 175 -7.82 0.10 5.48
C TYR A 175 -8.44 -0.51 6.73
N GLN A 176 -8.06 -0.09 7.92
CA GLN A 176 -8.66 -0.58 9.16
C GLN A 176 -10.14 -0.20 9.27
N ALA A 177 -10.53 1.01 8.84
CA ALA A 177 -11.92 1.42 8.78
C ALA A 177 -12.75 0.57 7.80
N ALA A 178 -12.17 0.24 6.64
CA ALA A 178 -12.78 -0.68 5.68
C ALA A 178 -12.93 -2.10 6.27
N PHE A 179 -11.92 -2.56 7.02
CA PHE A 179 -11.93 -3.88 7.67
C PHE A 179 -12.97 -3.99 8.79
N ARG A 180 -13.09 -2.96 9.64
CA ARG A 180 -14.18 -2.88 10.65
C ARG A 180 -15.55 -2.98 10.00
N LYS A 181 -15.79 -2.25 8.90
CA LYS A 181 -17.05 -2.35 8.15
C LYS A 181 -17.31 -3.77 7.62
N ILE A 182 -16.28 -4.45 7.13
CA ILE A 182 -16.41 -5.84 6.66
C ILE A 182 -16.73 -6.77 7.83
N ILE A 183 -16.07 -6.63 8.97
CA ILE A 183 -16.35 -7.39 10.20
C ILE A 183 -17.78 -7.12 10.69
N ASP A 184 -18.21 -5.87 10.73
CA ASP A 184 -19.55 -5.51 11.17
C ASP A 184 -20.63 -6.08 10.24
N ILE A 185 -20.39 -6.05 8.92
CA ILE A 185 -21.32 -6.57 7.91
C ILE A 185 -21.35 -8.11 7.90
N LYS A 186 -20.18 -8.77 7.95
CA LYS A 186 -20.05 -10.24 7.86
C LYS A 186 -20.28 -10.93 9.20
N GLY A 187 -19.94 -10.27 10.31
CA GLY A 187 -20.26 -10.68 11.67
C GLY A 187 -21.76 -10.69 11.93
N LYS A 188 -22.50 -9.66 11.49
CA LYS A 188 -23.97 -9.65 11.53
C LYS A 188 -24.62 -10.75 10.69
N LYS A 189 -23.91 -11.29 9.70
CA LYS A 189 -24.38 -12.39 8.82
C LYS A 189 -23.93 -13.78 9.29
N GLY A 190 -23.21 -13.91 10.41
CA GLY A 190 -22.71 -15.20 10.89
C GLY A 190 -21.56 -15.80 10.07
N GLU A 191 -21.04 -15.07 9.08
CA GLU A 191 -19.99 -15.53 8.15
C GLU A 191 -18.57 -15.17 8.64
N LEU A 192 -18.42 -14.74 9.90
CA LEU A 192 -17.14 -14.26 10.45
C LEU A 192 -16.05 -15.35 10.41
N LYS A 193 -16.45 -16.62 10.59
CA LYS A 193 -15.54 -17.76 10.63
C LYS A 193 -14.81 -17.96 9.31
N ASN A 194 -15.50 -17.76 8.17
CA ASN A 194 -14.92 -17.86 6.83
C ASN A 194 -13.94 -16.71 6.54
N VAL A 195 -14.16 -15.54 7.13
CA VAL A 195 -13.22 -14.41 7.04
C VAL A 195 -11.97 -14.72 7.86
N LEU A 196 -12.09 -15.24 9.09
CA LEU A 196 -10.96 -15.50 10.00
C LEU A 196 -10.08 -16.68 9.57
N THR A 197 -10.65 -17.72 8.94
CA THR A 197 -9.88 -18.89 8.46
C THR A 197 -8.93 -18.57 7.31
N SER A 198 -9.12 -17.44 6.63
CA SER A 198 -8.18 -16.92 5.62
C SER A 198 -6.91 -16.30 6.23
N PHE A 199 -6.81 -16.20 7.57
CA PHE A 199 -5.78 -15.46 8.29
C PHE A 199 -5.17 -16.26 9.48
N VAL A 200 -4.67 -17.48 9.25
CA VAL A 200 -4.15 -18.36 10.33
C VAL A 200 -2.75 -17.98 10.80
N ASN A 201 -2.59 -17.88 12.14
CA ASN A 201 -1.38 -17.60 12.94
C ASN A 201 -0.07 -18.28 12.47
N LEU A 202 0.97 -17.46 12.18
CA LEU A 202 2.31 -17.88 11.75
C LEU A 202 3.02 -18.81 12.75
N ASP A 203 2.71 -18.71 14.04
CA ASP A 203 3.42 -19.45 15.10
C ASP A 203 3.13 -20.96 15.13
N LYS A 204 2.26 -21.46 14.25
CA LYS A 204 1.87 -22.89 14.18
C LYS A 204 2.20 -23.59 12.86
N LEU A 205 3.03 -23.01 12.00
CA LEU A 205 3.37 -23.62 10.70
C LEU A 205 4.50 -24.68 10.83
N PRO A 206 4.34 -25.88 10.25
CA PRO A 206 5.39 -26.90 10.17
C PRO A 206 6.66 -26.39 9.45
N ASP A 207 7.83 -26.82 9.92
CA ASP A 207 9.15 -26.31 9.46
C ASP A 207 9.43 -26.52 7.97
N GLU A 208 8.74 -27.46 7.31
CA GLU A 208 8.84 -27.69 5.86
C GLU A 208 8.27 -26.54 5.01
N LEU A 209 7.31 -25.79 5.55
CA LEU A 209 6.68 -24.68 4.84
C LEU A 209 7.48 -23.37 4.97
N LYS A 210 8.33 -23.21 5.98
CA LYS A 210 9.21 -22.03 6.17
C LYS A 210 10.20 -21.79 5.02
N LYS A 211 10.46 -22.81 4.19
CA LYS A 211 11.41 -22.75 3.06
C LYS A 211 10.76 -22.50 1.71
N ARG A 212 9.45 -22.29 1.64
CA ARG A 212 8.72 -21.94 0.41
C ARG A 212 8.43 -20.45 0.39
N ASN A 213 8.51 -19.83 -0.79
CA ASN A 213 8.00 -18.46 -0.99
C ASN A 213 6.50 -18.49 -0.68
N LEU A 214 6.14 -17.92 0.47
CA LEU A 214 4.80 -17.97 1.03
C LEU A 214 4.22 -16.56 0.97
N VAL A 215 3.09 -16.40 0.30
CA VAL A 215 2.25 -15.21 0.40
C VAL A 215 1.36 -15.37 1.62
N VAL A 216 1.78 -14.75 2.72
CA VAL A 216 1.13 -14.84 4.04
C VAL A 216 1.02 -13.44 4.64
N ALA A 217 -0.18 -13.08 5.13
CA ALA A 217 -0.50 -11.81 5.79
C ALA A 217 -0.40 -11.94 7.31
N PHE A 218 0.37 -11.09 8.00
CA PHE A 218 0.47 -11.07 9.47
C PHE A 218 0.58 -9.69 10.12
N GLY A 219 0.14 -9.67 11.39
CA GLY A 219 0.43 -8.63 12.37
C GLY A 219 1.82 -8.79 13.01
N ASP A 220 2.25 -7.67 13.58
CA ASP A 220 3.56 -7.24 14.09
C ASP A 220 4.75 -7.22 13.12
N ASN A 221 5.20 -5.98 12.87
CA ASN A 221 6.06 -5.47 11.80
C ASN A 221 5.50 -5.52 10.37
N ARG A 222 4.65 -4.52 10.11
CA ARG A 222 4.51 -3.73 8.87
C ARG A 222 4.75 -4.48 7.56
N TYR A 223 3.67 -4.84 6.84
CA TYR A 223 3.76 -4.96 5.39
C TYR A 223 2.65 -4.26 4.61
N LEU A 224 3.14 -3.29 3.85
CA LEU A 224 2.77 -2.88 2.49
C LEU A 224 1.79 -3.78 1.74
N TYR A 225 0.70 -3.17 1.26
CA TYR A 225 0.05 -3.65 0.04
C TYR A 225 0.77 -3.04 -1.16
N LYS A 226 1.49 -3.87 -1.92
CA LYS A 226 1.60 -3.66 -3.36
C LYS A 226 0.39 -4.38 -3.97
N TYR A 227 -0.58 -3.63 -4.50
CA TYR A 227 -1.61 -4.25 -5.34
C TYR A 227 -0.87 -5.04 -6.42
N PRO A 228 -1.21 -6.32 -6.66
CA PRO A 228 -0.42 -7.14 -7.58
C PRO A 228 -0.33 -6.41 -8.91
N SER A 229 0.90 -6.27 -9.41
CA SER A 229 1.11 -5.80 -10.76
C SER A 229 0.61 -6.86 -11.75
N TYR A 230 0.55 -6.48 -13.02
CA TYR A 230 0.25 -7.44 -14.07
C TYR A 230 1.25 -8.61 -14.06
N ALA A 231 2.54 -8.31 -13.87
CA ALA A 231 3.61 -9.31 -13.82
C ALA A 231 3.42 -10.27 -12.64
N ASP A 232 3.09 -9.76 -11.45
CA ASP A 232 2.82 -10.58 -10.26
C ASP A 232 1.68 -11.57 -10.52
N TYR A 233 0.59 -11.12 -11.13
CA TYR A 233 -0.55 -11.97 -11.48
C TYR A 233 -0.15 -13.07 -12.47
N VAL A 234 0.53 -12.75 -13.58
CA VAL A 234 0.86 -13.77 -14.59
C VAL A 234 1.97 -14.72 -14.15
N LYS A 235 2.93 -14.27 -13.35
CA LYS A 235 3.91 -15.14 -12.69
C LYS A 235 3.19 -16.18 -11.82
N SER A 236 2.24 -15.73 -10.99
CA SER A 236 1.39 -16.63 -10.20
C SER A 236 0.51 -17.56 -11.05
N TYR A 237 0.01 -17.06 -12.18
CA TYR A 237 -0.83 -17.81 -13.09
C TYR A 237 -0.08 -19.03 -13.67
N PHE A 238 1.14 -18.82 -14.20
CA PHE A 238 1.87 -19.81 -14.99
C PHE A 238 3.01 -20.55 -14.27
N LEU A 239 3.63 -19.98 -13.24
CA LEU A 239 4.87 -20.53 -12.67
C LEU A 239 4.66 -21.53 -11.53
N GLU A 240 3.43 -21.77 -11.07
CA GLU A 240 3.04 -22.74 -10.01
C GLU A 240 3.74 -22.60 -8.64
N LYS A 241 4.78 -21.75 -8.52
CA LYS A 241 5.56 -21.55 -7.29
C LYS A 241 4.85 -20.70 -6.25
N ASP A 242 3.95 -19.82 -6.66
CA ASP A 242 3.25 -18.86 -5.81
C ASP A 242 1.78 -18.75 -6.24
N ASP A 243 0.88 -19.56 -5.69
CA ASP A 243 -0.54 -19.52 -6.08
C ASP A 243 -1.26 -18.34 -5.40
N MET A 244 -1.67 -17.36 -6.19
CA MET A 244 -2.35 -16.15 -5.68
C MET A 244 -3.70 -16.54 -5.09
N PRO A 245 -4.04 -16.02 -3.88
CA PRO A 245 -5.35 -16.24 -3.27
C PRO A 245 -6.48 -15.85 -4.22
N LEU A 246 -7.53 -16.68 -4.27
CA LEU A 246 -8.61 -16.56 -5.26
C LEU A 246 -9.30 -15.20 -5.18
N GLU A 247 -9.52 -14.67 -3.98
CA GLU A 247 -10.15 -13.37 -3.75
C GLU A 247 -9.31 -12.21 -4.32
N ILE A 248 -7.98 -12.33 -4.24
CA ILE A 248 -7.04 -11.33 -4.77
C ILE A 248 -7.04 -11.40 -6.29
N ALA A 249 -6.93 -12.61 -6.85
CA ALA A 249 -6.96 -12.84 -8.29
C ALA A 249 -8.27 -12.33 -8.93
N ILE A 250 -9.41 -12.65 -8.33
CA ILE A 250 -10.74 -12.21 -8.80
C ILE A 250 -10.86 -10.68 -8.72
N LYS A 251 -10.45 -10.05 -7.62
CA LYS A 251 -10.42 -8.58 -7.53
C LYS A 251 -9.51 -7.95 -8.57
N PHE A 252 -8.34 -8.54 -8.83
CA PHE A 252 -7.43 -8.09 -9.87
C PHE A 252 -8.08 -8.14 -11.27
N ILE A 253 -8.73 -9.26 -11.60
CA ILE A 253 -9.47 -9.44 -12.87
C ILE A 253 -10.55 -8.38 -13.04
N ILE A 254 -11.32 -8.09 -11.99
CA ILE A 254 -12.45 -7.14 -11.97
C ILE A 254 -11.98 -5.68 -12.12
N ASN A 255 -10.83 -5.34 -11.55
CA ASN A 255 -10.30 -3.98 -11.55
C ASN A 255 -9.40 -3.68 -12.76
N LEU A 256 -8.81 -4.70 -13.38
CA LEU A 256 -8.07 -4.51 -14.61
C LEU A 256 -9.02 -4.11 -15.75
N SER A 257 -8.60 -3.12 -16.55
CA SER A 257 -9.37 -2.68 -17.72
C SER A 257 -9.83 -3.86 -18.57
N PRO A 258 -11.13 -3.97 -18.96
CA PRO A 258 -11.63 -5.03 -19.83
C PRO A 258 -10.90 -5.13 -21.16
N GLN A 259 -10.25 -4.04 -21.57
CA GLN A 259 -9.46 -3.93 -22.81
C GLN A 259 -8.12 -4.66 -22.74
N SER A 260 -7.57 -4.86 -21.54
CA SER A 260 -6.25 -5.48 -21.36
C SER A 260 -6.34 -6.98 -21.48
N ALA A 261 -5.53 -7.61 -22.34
CA ALA A 261 -5.43 -9.07 -22.41
C ALA A 261 -4.96 -9.64 -21.06
N LEU A 262 -5.69 -10.61 -20.52
CA LEU A 262 -5.40 -11.25 -19.24
C LEU A 262 -5.96 -12.67 -19.25
N PRO A 263 -5.15 -13.73 -19.01
CA PRO A 263 -5.67 -15.08 -18.84
C PRO A 263 -6.40 -15.21 -17.50
N ILE A 264 -7.60 -15.80 -17.51
CA ILE A 264 -8.46 -15.89 -16.32
C ILE A 264 -9.02 -17.29 -16.05
N SER A 265 -8.91 -18.22 -17.01
CA SER A 265 -9.53 -19.55 -16.97
C SER A 265 -9.21 -20.32 -15.68
N LYS A 266 -7.93 -20.35 -15.27
CA LYS A 266 -7.46 -20.98 -14.02
C LYS A 266 -8.26 -20.52 -12.79
N TYR A 267 -8.49 -19.21 -12.65
CA TYR A 267 -9.18 -18.66 -11.48
C TYR A 267 -10.70 -18.73 -11.60
N LEU A 268 -11.25 -18.73 -12.81
CA LEU A 268 -12.68 -18.99 -13.01
C LEU A 268 -13.06 -20.44 -12.70
N LEU A 269 -12.21 -21.39 -13.09
CA LEU A 269 -12.39 -22.80 -12.73
C LEU A 269 -12.37 -22.99 -11.20
N LYS A 270 -11.41 -22.35 -10.52
CA LYS A 270 -11.36 -22.33 -9.05
C LYS A 270 -12.61 -21.70 -8.43
N LEU A 271 -13.10 -20.61 -9.02
CA LEU A 271 -14.32 -19.94 -8.55
C LEU A 271 -15.55 -20.84 -8.65
N LYS A 272 -15.72 -21.52 -9.80
CA LYS A 272 -16.80 -22.48 -10.05
C LYS A 272 -16.76 -23.65 -9.06
N ASN A 273 -15.56 -24.13 -8.73
CA ASN A 273 -15.38 -25.27 -7.84
C ASN A 273 -15.48 -24.93 -6.35
N ASN A 274 -15.10 -23.71 -5.92
CA ASN A 274 -14.97 -23.39 -4.50
C ASN A 274 -16.21 -22.78 -3.83
N GLY A 275 -17.29 -22.44 -4.55
CA GLY A 275 -18.62 -22.08 -4.00
C GLY A 275 -18.71 -20.91 -2.98
N GLY A 276 -17.59 -20.39 -2.48
CA GLY A 276 -17.55 -19.51 -1.31
C GLY A 276 -17.45 -18.01 -1.62
N ILE A 277 -17.12 -17.64 -2.87
CA ILE A 277 -17.03 -16.24 -3.28
C ILE A 277 -18.29 -15.85 -4.05
N THR A 278 -19.16 -15.08 -3.38
CA THR A 278 -20.33 -14.47 -4.03
C THR A 278 -19.93 -13.21 -4.79
N LEU A 279 -20.01 -13.25 -6.12
CA LEU A 279 -19.81 -12.07 -6.98
C LEU A 279 -21.08 -11.23 -7.05
N THR A 280 -20.92 -9.90 -7.07
CA THR A 280 -22.04 -9.00 -7.38
C THR A 280 -22.39 -9.10 -8.87
N GLU A 281 -23.63 -8.79 -9.24
CA GLU A 281 -24.05 -8.74 -10.66
C GLU A 281 -23.19 -7.77 -11.48
N ARG A 282 -22.73 -6.68 -10.87
CA ARG A 282 -21.79 -5.74 -11.51
C ARG A 282 -20.46 -6.39 -11.83
N ASP A 283 -19.93 -7.20 -10.92
CA ASP A 283 -18.64 -7.87 -11.07
C ASP A 283 -18.72 -9.00 -12.10
N LYS A 284 -19.81 -9.80 -12.06
CA LYS A 284 -20.10 -10.80 -13.09
C LYS A 284 -20.14 -10.15 -14.47
N ASN A 285 -20.88 -9.05 -14.63
CA ASN A 285 -20.96 -8.30 -15.88
C ASN A 285 -19.60 -7.85 -16.40
N LYS A 286 -18.69 -7.40 -15.53
CA LYS A 286 -17.33 -7.03 -15.94
C LYS A 286 -16.54 -8.22 -16.47
N ILE A 287 -16.64 -9.38 -15.82
CA ILE A 287 -15.92 -10.57 -16.26
C ILE A 287 -16.55 -11.13 -17.54
N ASN A 288 -17.88 -11.18 -17.64
CA ASN A 288 -18.60 -11.60 -18.85
C ASN A 288 -18.28 -10.68 -20.04
N ASN A 289 -18.15 -9.36 -19.83
CA ASN A 289 -17.69 -8.44 -20.87
C ASN A 289 -16.26 -8.74 -21.35
N ARG A 290 -15.38 -9.17 -20.43
CA ARG A 290 -14.01 -9.59 -20.77
C ARG A 290 -14.01 -10.91 -21.56
N LEU A 291 -14.83 -11.89 -21.16
CA LEU A 291 -14.99 -13.16 -21.86
C LEU A 291 -15.47 -12.95 -23.30
N ARG A 292 -16.54 -12.16 -23.49
CA ARG A 292 -17.06 -11.79 -24.81
C ARG A 292 -16.03 -11.08 -25.68
N ARG A 293 -15.23 -10.19 -25.08
CA ARG A 293 -14.20 -9.46 -25.82
C ARG A 293 -13.10 -10.38 -26.33
N PHE A 294 -12.73 -11.39 -25.54
CA PHE A 294 -11.62 -12.30 -25.81
C PHE A 294 -12.12 -13.72 -26.09
N GLU A 295 -13.11 -13.88 -26.96
CA GLU A 295 -13.76 -15.17 -27.25
C GLU A 295 -12.82 -16.18 -27.97
N SER A 296 -11.83 -15.70 -28.71
CA SER A 296 -11.02 -16.53 -29.61
C SER A 296 -9.66 -15.91 -29.93
N LEU A 297 -8.74 -16.67 -30.55
CA LEU A 297 -7.41 -16.16 -30.91
C LEU A 297 -7.46 -14.96 -31.87
N SER A 298 -8.48 -14.85 -32.74
CA SER A 298 -8.63 -13.71 -33.65
C SER A 298 -8.95 -12.41 -32.91
N SER A 299 -9.66 -12.49 -31.77
CA SER A 299 -10.03 -11.34 -30.95
C SER A 299 -8.84 -10.57 -30.36
N LEU A 300 -7.67 -11.20 -30.28
CA LEU A 300 -6.43 -10.59 -29.76
C LEU A 300 -5.92 -9.45 -30.66
N ASN A 301 -6.36 -9.36 -31.93
CA ASN A 301 -5.98 -8.31 -32.87
C ASN A 301 -4.46 -8.05 -32.87
N VAL A 302 -3.67 -9.12 -33.02
CA VAL A 302 -2.20 -9.01 -33.12
C VAL A 302 -1.84 -8.45 -34.49
N SER A 303 -1.06 -7.38 -34.55
CA SER A 303 -0.59 -6.81 -35.81
C SER A 303 0.40 -7.74 -36.51
N LYS A 304 0.46 -7.71 -37.84
CA LYS A 304 1.51 -8.44 -38.59
C LYS A 304 2.84 -7.70 -38.48
N PRO A 305 3.97 -8.39 -38.27
CA PRO A 305 5.29 -7.78 -38.44
C PRO A 305 5.44 -7.22 -39.86
N GLY A 306 6.20 -6.12 -40.02
CA GLY A 306 6.46 -5.55 -41.34
C GLY A 306 7.20 -6.52 -42.26
N ASN A 307 6.88 -6.51 -43.56
CA ASN A 307 7.38 -7.49 -44.54
C ASN A 307 8.91 -7.65 -44.53
N LYS A 308 9.67 -6.55 -44.33
CA LYS A 308 11.14 -6.53 -44.26
C LYS A 308 11.76 -7.34 -43.12
N TYR A 309 10.95 -7.82 -42.18
CA TYR A 309 11.41 -8.61 -41.03
C TYR A 309 11.03 -10.10 -41.14
N ILE A 310 10.10 -10.45 -42.04
CA ILE A 310 9.52 -11.81 -42.10
C ILE A 310 10.58 -12.87 -42.37
N ASP A 311 11.47 -12.66 -43.34
CA ASP A 311 12.48 -13.66 -43.70
C ASP A 311 13.50 -13.91 -42.59
N ARG A 312 13.77 -12.90 -41.76
CA ARG A 312 14.62 -13.05 -40.58
C ARG A 312 13.88 -13.76 -39.46
N LEU A 313 12.61 -13.42 -39.23
CA LEU A 313 11.77 -14.06 -38.21
C LEU A 313 11.55 -15.55 -38.50
N LYS A 314 11.38 -15.94 -39.77
CA LYS A 314 11.25 -17.34 -40.21
C LYS A 314 12.47 -18.21 -39.89
N LYS A 315 13.66 -17.60 -39.80
CA LYS A 315 14.92 -18.31 -39.50
C LYS A 315 15.13 -18.55 -38.01
N LEU A 316 14.33 -17.91 -37.14
CA LEU A 316 14.46 -18.09 -35.70
C LEU A 316 13.83 -19.41 -35.25
N ASP A 317 14.52 -20.10 -34.34
CA ASP A 317 14.01 -21.32 -33.72
C ASP A 317 13.21 -21.00 -32.45
N PHE A 318 11.88 -20.98 -32.58
CA PHE A 318 10.94 -20.72 -31.48
C PHE A 318 10.81 -21.85 -30.46
N THR A 319 11.51 -22.97 -30.66
CA THR A 319 11.63 -24.01 -29.62
C THR A 319 12.69 -23.68 -28.57
N GLN A 320 13.59 -22.74 -28.86
CA GLN A 320 14.70 -22.33 -27.99
C GLN A 320 14.59 -20.85 -27.60
N PRO A 321 13.79 -20.50 -26.57
CA PRO A 321 13.53 -19.12 -26.21
C PRO A 321 14.81 -18.35 -25.83
N GLU A 322 15.77 -19.00 -25.16
CA GLU A 322 17.10 -18.45 -24.82
C GLU A 322 17.74 -17.75 -26.05
N LYS A 323 17.88 -18.48 -27.16
CA LYS A 323 18.51 -17.97 -28.39
C LYS A 323 17.71 -16.88 -29.07
N ILE A 324 16.38 -16.89 -28.88
CA ILE A 324 15.50 -15.86 -29.43
C ILE A 324 15.72 -14.55 -28.73
N PHE A 325 15.80 -14.54 -27.41
CA PHE A 325 15.93 -13.30 -26.65
C PHE A 325 17.38 -12.78 -26.63
N GLU A 326 18.38 -13.66 -26.73
CA GLU A 326 19.79 -13.27 -26.93
C GLU A 326 20.07 -12.60 -28.28
N ASN A 327 19.30 -12.92 -29.34
CA ASN A 327 19.51 -12.32 -30.65
C ASN A 327 19.15 -10.82 -30.64
N ASN A 328 20.12 -9.93 -30.80
CA ASN A 328 19.86 -8.48 -30.79
C ASN A 328 19.48 -7.89 -32.16
N ASP A 329 19.41 -8.69 -33.23
CA ASP A 329 19.15 -8.23 -34.60
C ASP A 329 17.71 -7.74 -34.83
N LEU A 330 16.79 -8.17 -33.98
CA LEU A 330 15.37 -7.86 -34.06
C LEU A 330 14.83 -7.50 -32.68
N MET A 331 13.97 -6.49 -32.62
CA MET A 331 13.27 -6.13 -31.39
C MET A 331 12.43 -7.32 -30.89
N HIS A 332 12.49 -7.62 -29.59
CA HIS A 332 11.74 -8.72 -28.98
C HIS A 332 10.24 -8.66 -29.26
N ARG A 333 9.65 -7.46 -29.27
CA ARG A 333 8.24 -7.25 -29.63
C ARG A 333 7.86 -7.86 -30.98
N LEU A 334 8.74 -7.80 -31.98
CA LEU A 334 8.47 -8.35 -33.32
C LEU A 334 8.50 -9.88 -33.31
N LYS A 335 9.39 -10.47 -32.50
CA LYS A 335 9.51 -11.92 -32.32
C LYS A 335 8.25 -12.47 -31.65
N ILE A 336 7.79 -11.82 -30.57
CA ILE A 336 6.55 -12.20 -29.89
C ILE A 336 5.34 -12.04 -30.81
N MET A 337 5.23 -10.94 -31.56
CA MET A 337 4.14 -10.75 -32.53
C MET A 337 4.10 -11.86 -33.58
N TYR A 338 5.24 -12.22 -34.14
CA TYR A 338 5.35 -13.33 -35.09
C TYR A 338 4.96 -14.65 -34.44
N PHE A 339 5.50 -14.94 -33.26
CA PHE A 339 5.21 -16.16 -32.52
C PHE A 339 3.71 -16.33 -32.24
N ILE A 340 3.00 -15.27 -31.82
CA ILE A 340 1.56 -15.34 -31.59
C ILE A 340 0.79 -15.58 -32.90
N LYS A 341 1.22 -14.99 -34.02
CA LYS A 341 0.60 -15.23 -35.34
C LYS A 341 0.76 -16.68 -35.82
N HIS A 342 1.86 -17.30 -35.42
CA HIS A 342 2.21 -18.69 -35.74
C HIS A 342 1.96 -19.64 -34.57
N ILE A 343 1.17 -19.24 -33.56
CA ILE A 343 0.94 -20.04 -32.35
C ILE A 343 0.31 -21.40 -32.65
N ASN A 344 -0.32 -21.55 -33.82
CA ASN A 344 -0.88 -22.82 -34.30
C ASN A 344 0.18 -23.83 -34.74
N ASP A 345 1.38 -23.37 -35.06
CA ASP A 345 2.48 -24.19 -35.56
C ASP A 345 3.28 -24.83 -34.39
N TYR A 346 2.98 -24.47 -33.14
CA TYR A 346 3.71 -24.89 -31.95
C TYR A 346 2.86 -25.71 -30.98
N SER A 347 3.50 -26.69 -30.33
CA SER A 347 2.89 -27.51 -29.27
C SER A 347 2.70 -26.72 -27.98
N GLN A 348 1.80 -27.18 -27.11
CA GLN A 348 1.56 -26.59 -25.79
C GLN A 348 2.85 -26.45 -24.97
N LYS A 349 3.74 -27.45 -25.05
CA LYS A 349 5.04 -27.45 -24.35
C LYS A 349 5.95 -26.32 -24.83
N VAL A 350 6.03 -26.09 -26.14
CA VAL A 350 6.86 -25.03 -26.72
C VAL A 350 6.36 -23.65 -26.29
N ILE A 351 5.04 -23.43 -26.35
CA ILE A 351 4.44 -22.14 -25.97
C ILE A 351 4.58 -21.91 -24.46
N MET A 352 4.37 -22.94 -23.63
CA MET A 352 4.59 -22.84 -22.19
C MET A 352 6.06 -22.56 -21.86
N ASN A 353 7.01 -23.19 -22.54
CA ASN A 353 8.44 -22.92 -22.37
C ASN A 353 8.78 -21.46 -22.70
N MET A 354 8.24 -20.92 -23.79
CA MET A 354 8.37 -19.51 -24.15
C MET A 354 7.81 -18.58 -23.04
N ILE A 355 6.61 -18.88 -22.54
CA ILE A 355 5.99 -18.10 -21.45
C ILE A 355 6.84 -18.16 -20.18
N LYS A 356 7.26 -19.36 -19.75
CA LYS A 356 8.09 -19.54 -18.56
C LYS A 356 9.42 -18.79 -18.70
N TYR A 357 10.05 -18.86 -19.87
CA TYR A 357 11.28 -18.12 -20.14
C TYR A 357 11.10 -16.62 -19.95
N ILE A 358 10.06 -16.02 -20.57
CA ILE A 358 9.75 -14.59 -20.42
C ILE A 358 9.50 -14.23 -18.94
N LEU A 359 8.70 -15.04 -18.23
CA LEU A 359 8.32 -14.74 -16.85
C LEU A 359 9.47 -14.89 -15.84
N ILE A 360 10.51 -15.67 -16.18
CA ILE A 360 11.67 -15.92 -15.31
C ILE A 360 12.81 -14.94 -15.60
N ASN A 361 13.06 -14.63 -16.88
CA ASN A 361 14.27 -13.93 -17.30
C ASN A 361 14.06 -12.44 -17.65
N GLU A 362 12.83 -12.01 -17.90
CA GLU A 362 12.53 -10.62 -18.29
C GLU A 362 11.95 -9.79 -17.12
N ASP A 363 12.11 -8.47 -17.21
CA ASP A 363 11.61 -7.55 -16.19
C ASP A 363 10.08 -7.33 -16.24
N ASP A 364 9.53 -6.76 -15.17
CA ASP A 364 8.08 -6.54 -15.02
C ASP A 364 7.49 -5.57 -16.08
N ASN A 365 8.29 -4.63 -16.60
CA ASN A 365 7.84 -3.72 -17.66
C ASN A 365 7.66 -4.49 -18.97
N PHE A 366 8.63 -5.35 -19.32
CA PHE A 366 8.56 -6.20 -20.50
C PHE A 366 7.39 -7.18 -20.44
N ILE A 367 7.20 -7.85 -19.29
CA ILE A 367 6.06 -8.74 -19.04
C ILE A 367 4.73 -7.99 -19.19
N GLY A 368 4.71 -6.72 -18.78
CA GLY A 368 3.59 -5.81 -18.90
C GLY A 368 3.30 -5.33 -20.33
N GLU A 369 4.14 -5.59 -21.33
CA GLU A 369 3.92 -5.12 -22.70
C GLU A 369 2.74 -5.79 -23.39
N THR A 370 2.05 -5.05 -24.27
CA THR A 370 0.84 -5.49 -24.97
C THR A 370 1.00 -6.86 -25.67
N ASN A 371 2.14 -7.12 -26.32
CA ASN A 371 2.36 -8.38 -27.02
C ASN A 371 2.58 -9.55 -26.04
N CYS A 372 3.29 -9.34 -24.93
CA CYS A 372 3.41 -10.33 -23.85
C CYS A 372 2.04 -10.67 -23.27
N ARG A 373 1.22 -9.65 -22.96
CA ARG A 373 -0.16 -9.85 -22.47
C ARG A 373 -1.00 -10.69 -23.42
N LYS A 374 -0.89 -10.42 -24.73
CA LYS A 374 -1.59 -11.18 -25.78
C LYS A 374 -1.06 -12.61 -25.89
N LEU A 375 0.24 -12.85 -25.74
CA LEU A 375 0.82 -14.20 -25.72
C LEU A 375 0.27 -15.03 -24.56
N PHE A 376 0.25 -14.47 -23.35
CA PHE A 376 -0.28 -15.14 -22.15
C PHE A 376 -1.75 -15.51 -22.32
N LEU A 377 -2.57 -14.58 -22.81
CA LEU A 377 -3.96 -14.87 -23.11
C LEU A 377 -4.13 -15.85 -24.28
N ALA A 378 -3.29 -15.79 -25.32
CA ALA A 378 -3.35 -16.72 -26.44
C ALA A 378 -3.13 -18.17 -26.01
N TYR A 379 -2.22 -18.41 -25.06
CA TYR A 379 -2.04 -19.73 -24.45
C TYR A 379 -3.33 -20.20 -23.77
N SER A 380 -3.90 -19.36 -22.90
CA SER A 380 -5.13 -19.65 -22.17
C SER A 380 -6.28 -20.00 -23.13
N LEU A 381 -6.50 -19.18 -24.16
CA LEU A 381 -7.55 -19.40 -25.16
C LEU A 381 -7.40 -20.70 -25.97
N LYS A 382 -6.16 -21.20 -26.09
CA LYS A 382 -5.86 -22.38 -26.91
C LYS A 382 -5.94 -23.68 -26.10
N PHE A 383 -5.52 -23.67 -24.83
CA PHE A 383 -5.29 -24.90 -24.07
C PHE A 383 -6.05 -24.99 -22.76
N GLU A 384 -6.70 -23.93 -22.30
CA GLU A 384 -7.43 -23.92 -21.03
C GLU A 384 -8.96 -23.91 -21.25
N GLU A 385 -9.70 -24.18 -20.18
CA GLU A 385 -11.17 -24.24 -20.21
C GLU A 385 -11.77 -22.90 -20.66
N LYS A 386 -12.74 -22.97 -21.57
CA LYS A 386 -13.47 -21.80 -22.05
C LYS A 386 -14.72 -21.57 -21.21
N PHE A 387 -14.97 -20.31 -20.91
CA PHE A 387 -16.13 -19.86 -20.15
C PHE A 387 -16.92 -18.88 -21.04
N ASP A 388 -18.19 -19.18 -21.29
CA ASP A 388 -19.07 -18.27 -22.03
C ASP A 388 -19.62 -17.17 -21.10
N GLU A 389 -19.93 -17.56 -19.86
CA GLU A 389 -20.37 -16.68 -18.76
C GLU A 389 -20.07 -17.31 -17.39
N ILE A 390 -20.21 -16.51 -16.34
CA ILE A 390 -19.97 -16.86 -14.93
C ILE A 390 -21.20 -16.58 -14.07
#